data_AF-A0A9W9M2S7-F1
#
_entry.id   AF-A0A9W9M2S7-F1
#
_cell.length_a   1.000
_cell.length_b   1.000
_cell.length_c   1.000
_cell.angle_alpha   90.00
_cell.angle_beta   90.00
_cell.angle_gamma   90.00
#
_symmetry.space_group_name_H-M   'P 1'
#
loop_
_entity.id
_entity.type
_entity.pdbx_description
1 polymer ?
#
loop_
_entity_poly.entity_id
_entity_poly.type
_entity_poly.pdbx_seq_one_letter_code
_entity_poly.pdbx_strand_id
1 'polypeptide(L)'
;MGLASRLVSRGEPLKESIGIARQLIIFPELCLNTNRQSCYYSAYEASSFQDAMSQGFNAGSKVISQEAIAGTAKFSKGSGWHGNFKDHRKL
;
A
#
# COMPACT_ATOMS: atom_id res chain seq x y z
N MET A 1 -4.73 17.90 13.69
CA MET A 1 -5.78 17.54 12.70
C MET A 1 -5.11 16.97 11.45
N GLY A 2 -5.63 15.88 10.88
CA GLY A 2 -5.06 15.14 9.73
C GLY A 2 -6.02 15.03 8.54
N LEU A 3 -6.86 16.05 8.32
CA LEU A 3 -7.90 16.05 7.28
C LEU A 3 -7.32 16.10 5.86
N ALA A 4 -6.18 16.77 5.68
CA ALA A 4 -5.44 16.82 4.42
C ALA A 4 -4.02 16.32 4.65
N SER A 5 -3.54 15.45 3.75
CA SER A 5 -2.20 14.85 3.84
C SER A 5 -1.11 15.73 3.21
N ARG A 6 -1.48 16.69 2.34
CA ARG A 6 -0.55 17.58 1.65
C ARG A 6 -1.14 18.97 1.45
N LEU A 7 -0.29 19.99 1.54
CA LEU A 7 -0.57 21.35 1.12
C LEU A 7 0.18 21.64 -0.17
N VAL A 8 -0.48 22.29 -1.12
CA VAL A 8 0.05 22.54 -2.47
C VAL A 8 -0.27 23.97 -2.89
N SER A 9 0.50 24.49 -3.86
CA SER A 9 0.25 25.82 -4.43
C SER A 9 -1.13 25.90 -5.09
N ARG A 10 -1.73 27.09 -5.06
CA ARG A 10 -2.99 27.36 -5.76
C ARG A 10 -2.84 27.04 -7.25
N GLY A 11 -3.79 26.27 -7.80
CA GLY A 11 -3.79 25.85 -9.21
C GLY A 11 -3.13 24.49 -9.46
N GLU A 12 -2.34 23.96 -8.52
CA GLU A 12 -1.64 22.68 -8.70
C GLU A 12 -2.30 21.42 -8.09
N PRO A 13 -3.48 21.44 -7.40
CA PRO A 13 -3.93 20.25 -6.68
C PRO A 13 -4.18 19.04 -7.58
N LEU A 14 -4.73 19.22 -8.79
CA LEU A 14 -4.95 18.12 -9.72
C LEU A 14 -3.64 17.45 -10.15
N LYS A 15 -2.64 18.26 -10.50
CA LYS A 15 -1.33 17.77 -10.94
C LYS A 15 -0.65 16.98 -9.84
N GLU A 16 -0.67 17.50 -8.61
CA GLU A 16 -0.11 16.82 -7.45
C GLU A 16 -0.87 15.52 -7.11
N SER A 17 -2.20 15.53 -7.18
CA SER A 17 -3.02 14.32 -7.00
C SER A 17 -2.70 13.25 -8.05
N ILE A 18 -2.55 13.62 -9.34
CA ILE A 18 -2.13 12.69 -10.40
C ILE A 18 -0.71 12.18 -10.15
N GLY A 19 0.19 13.05 -9.68
CA GLY A 19 1.55 12.67 -9.30
C GLY A 19 1.56 11.58 -8.23
N ILE A 20 0.73 11.73 -7.20
CA ILE A 20 0.55 10.74 -6.13
C ILE A 20 -0.08 9.45 -6.69
N ALA A 21 -1.11 9.55 -7.52
CA ALA A 21 -1.74 8.38 -8.13
C ALA A 21 -0.71 7.57 -8.94
N ARG A 22 0.14 8.23 -9.72
CA ARG A 22 1.24 7.58 -10.46
C ARG A 22 2.25 6.90 -9.54
N GLN A 23 2.53 7.47 -8.37
CA GLN A 23 3.39 6.84 -7.37
C GLN A 23 2.71 5.64 -6.70
N LEU A 24 1.40 5.64 -6.53
CA LEU A 24 0.69 4.51 -5.92
C LEU A 24 0.61 3.30 -6.86
N ILE A 25 0.36 3.52 -8.15
CA ILE A 25 0.15 2.42 -9.11
C ILE A 25 1.42 1.61 -9.44
N ILE A 26 2.60 2.03 -8.99
CA ILE A 26 3.81 1.19 -9.14
C ILE A 26 3.83 0.06 -8.11
N PHE A 27 3.12 0.19 -7.00
CA PHE A 27 3.09 -0.83 -5.97
C PHE A 27 2.18 -2.02 -6.35
N PRO A 28 2.41 -3.21 -5.76
CA PRO A 28 1.53 -4.36 -5.93
C PRO A 28 0.10 -4.03 -5.49
N GLU A 29 -0.85 -4.24 -6.40
CA GLU A 29 -2.19 -3.69 -6.27
C GLU A 29 -3.05 -4.52 -5.31
N LEU A 30 -2.90 -5.85 -5.33
CA LEU A 30 -3.63 -6.71 -4.41
C LEU A 30 -3.20 -6.42 -2.96
N CYS A 31 -1.91 -6.30 -2.71
CA CYS A 31 -1.37 -5.91 -1.40
C CYS A 31 -1.92 -4.56 -0.92
N LEU A 32 -1.83 -3.53 -1.77
CA LEU A 32 -2.28 -2.17 -1.42
C LEU A 32 -3.78 -2.14 -1.12
N ASN A 33 -4.60 -2.78 -1.95
CA ASN A 33 -6.05 -2.83 -1.77
C ASN A 33 -6.46 -3.66 -0.56
N THR A 34 -5.79 -4.79 -0.31
CA THR A 34 -6.02 -5.63 0.88
C THR A 34 -5.72 -4.83 2.14
N ASN A 35 -4.58 -4.15 2.20
CA ASN A 35 -4.23 -3.29 3.34
C ASN A 35 -5.26 -2.17 3.54
N ARG A 36 -5.70 -1.51 2.46
CA ARG A 36 -6.73 -0.46 2.54
C ARG A 36 -8.02 -1.00 3.17
N GLN A 37 -8.48 -2.17 2.74
CA GLN A 37 -9.69 -2.80 3.28
C GLN A 37 -9.52 -3.20 4.76
N SER A 38 -8.40 -3.82 5.12
CA SER A 38 -8.11 -4.18 6.52
C SER A 38 -8.01 -2.95 7.41
N CYS A 39 -7.43 -1.84 6.94
CA CYS A 39 -7.41 -0.58 7.68
C CYS A 39 -8.82 -0.06 8.00
N TYR A 40 -9.74 -0.08 7.02
CA TYR A 40 -11.12 0.36 7.26
C TYR A 40 -11.86 -0.56 8.22
N TYR A 41 -11.73 -1.87 8.05
CA TYR A 41 -12.35 -2.84 8.96
C TYR A 41 -11.87 -2.63 10.39
N SER A 42 -10.56 -2.55 10.61
CA SER A 42 -9.99 -2.35 11.94
C SER A 42 -10.40 -1.04 12.59
N ALA A 43 -10.62 0.02 11.79
CA ALA A 43 -10.99 1.33 12.31
C ALA A 43 -12.48 1.45 12.66
N TYR A 44 -13.35 0.75 11.94
CA TYR A 44 -14.80 1.02 11.98
C TYR A 44 -15.68 -0.19 12.28
N GLU A 45 -15.21 -1.41 12.03
CA GLU A 45 -16.04 -2.62 12.08
C GLU A 45 -15.57 -3.65 13.11
N ALA A 46 -14.26 -3.70 13.37
CA ALA A 46 -13.69 -4.70 14.28
C ALA A 46 -14.25 -4.56 15.70
N SER A 47 -14.70 -5.68 16.25
CA SER A 47 -15.29 -5.78 17.58
C SER A 47 -14.24 -5.76 18.71
N SER A 48 -12.99 -6.09 18.37
CA SER A 48 -11.86 -6.14 19.30
C SER A 48 -10.52 -6.04 18.54
N PHE A 49 -9.43 -5.84 19.28
CA PHE A 49 -8.09 -5.89 18.71
C PHE A 49 -7.77 -7.26 18.11
N GLN A 50 -8.17 -8.35 18.78
CA GLN A 50 -7.97 -9.71 18.33
C GLN A 50 -8.68 -9.95 16.99
N ASP A 51 -9.92 -9.49 16.86
CA ASP A 51 -10.69 -9.55 15.62
C ASP A 51 -9.99 -8.79 14.48
N ALA A 52 -9.60 -7.52 14.72
CA ALA A 52 -8.84 -6.72 13.76
C ALA A 52 -7.55 -7.41 13.30
N MET A 53 -6.78 -7.99 14.23
CA MET A 53 -5.53 -8.70 13.95
C MET A 53 -5.77 -10.00 13.18
N SER A 54 -6.77 -10.80 13.58
CA SER A 54 -7.13 -12.03 12.88
C SER A 54 -7.60 -11.77 11.45
N GLN A 55 -8.42 -10.73 11.24
CA GLN A 55 -8.84 -10.32 9.90
C GLN A 55 -7.63 -9.91 9.05
N GLY A 56 -6.79 -9.02 9.57
CA GLY A 56 -5.60 -8.53 8.86
C GLY A 56 -4.64 -9.65 8.47
N PHE A 57 -4.40 -10.60 9.39
CA PHE A 57 -3.56 -11.77 9.12
C PHE A 57 -4.15 -12.67 8.02
N ASN A 58 -5.45 -12.99 8.11
CA ASN A 58 -6.12 -13.85 7.15
C ASN A 58 -6.21 -13.21 5.76
N ALA A 59 -6.43 -11.90 5.69
CA ALA A 59 -6.46 -11.14 4.44
C ALA A 59 -5.05 -11.06 3.82
N GLY A 60 -4.04 -10.68 4.62
CA GLY A 60 -2.65 -10.56 4.15
C GLY A 60 -2.04 -11.88 3.68
N SER A 61 -2.37 -13.00 4.33
CA SER A 61 -1.85 -14.32 3.98
C SER A 61 -2.21 -14.74 2.54
N LYS A 62 -3.37 -14.29 2.03
CA LYS A 62 -3.83 -14.57 0.65
C LYS A 62 -3.03 -13.81 -0.41
N VAL A 63 -2.36 -12.71 -0.03
CA VAL A 63 -1.53 -11.89 -0.91
C VAL A 63 -0.18 -12.56 -1.16
N ILE A 64 0.30 -13.37 -0.21
CA ILE A 64 1.66 -13.92 -0.23
C ILE A 64 1.96 -14.71 -1.51
N SER A 65 1.08 -15.65 -1.85
CA SER A 65 1.25 -16.53 -3.01
C SER A 65 1.09 -15.82 -4.35
N GLN A 66 0.45 -14.65 -4.37
CA GLN A 66 0.12 -13.92 -5.61
C GLN A 66 1.13 -12.83 -5.94
N GLU A 67 1.57 -12.04 -4.96
CA GLU A 67 2.45 -10.89 -5.20
C GLU A 67 3.73 -10.90 -4.36
N ALA A 68 3.68 -11.40 -3.13
CA ALA A 68 4.78 -11.21 -2.19
C ALA A 68 6.04 -11.99 -2.60
N ILE A 69 5.91 -13.24 -3.07
CA ILE A 69 7.06 -14.07 -3.46
C ILE A 69 7.91 -13.39 -4.55
N ALA A 70 7.25 -12.86 -5.59
CA ALA A 70 7.92 -12.16 -6.67
C ALA A 70 8.56 -10.84 -6.17
N GLY A 71 7.87 -10.09 -5.32
CA GLY A 71 8.41 -8.89 -4.68
C GLY A 71 9.65 -9.18 -3.83
N THR A 72 9.61 -10.25 -3.02
CA THR A 72 10.74 -10.70 -2.20
C THR A 72 11.93 -11.12 -3.06
N ALA A 73 11.71 -11.78 -4.20
CA ALA A 73 12.78 -12.15 -5.13
C ALA A 73 13.45 -10.93 -5.79
N LYS A 74 12.72 -9.84 -6.04
CA LYS A 74 13.30 -8.57 -6.48
C LYS A 74 14.07 -7.87 -5.35
N PHE A 75 13.51 -7.92 -4.15
CA PHE A 75 14.12 -7.32 -2.96
C PHE A 75 15.45 -8.00 -2.59
N SER A 76 15.54 -9.32 -2.67
CA SER A 76 16.78 -10.06 -2.44
C SER A 76 17.87 -9.73 -3.48
N LYS A 77 17.47 -9.28 -4.67
CA LYS A 77 18.36 -8.78 -5.73
C LYS A 77 18.71 -7.28 -5.59
N GLY A 78 18.31 -6.63 -4.49
CA GLY A 78 18.65 -5.25 -4.16
C GLY A 78 17.62 -4.20 -4.58
N SER A 79 16.50 -4.58 -5.20
CA SER A 79 15.42 -3.63 -5.52
C SER A 79 14.72 -3.17 -4.23
N GLY A 80 14.58 -1.86 -4.02
CA GLY A 80 13.97 -1.29 -2.81
C GLY A 80 14.94 -1.09 -1.64
N TRP A 81 16.20 -1.55 -1.75
CA TRP A 81 17.24 -1.21 -0.78
C TRP A 81 17.53 0.29 -0.82
N HIS A 82 17.75 0.89 0.36
CA HIS A 82 18.03 2.33 0.51
C HIS A 82 16.98 3.24 -0.17
N GLY A 83 15.73 2.75 -0.32
CA GLY A 83 14.67 3.50 -1.00
C GLY A 83 14.83 3.59 -2.53
N ASN A 84 15.63 2.71 -3.16
CA ASN A 84 15.74 2.67 -4.61
C ASN A 84 14.52 1.97 -5.24
N PHE A 85 13.59 2.79 -5.74
CA PHE A 85 12.35 2.32 -6.36
C PHE A 85 12.36 2.31 -7.91
N LYS A 86 13.53 2.46 -8.55
CA LYS A 86 13.63 2.62 -10.01
C LYS A 86 13.10 1.43 -10.82
N ASP A 87 13.07 0.24 -10.23
CA ASP A 87 12.70 -1.02 -10.90
C ASP A 87 11.41 -1.68 -10.34
N HIS A 88 10.55 -0.89 -9.69
CA HIS A 88 9.30 -1.38 -9.09
C HIS A 88 8.12 -1.38 -10.05
N ARG A 89 8.35 -1.43 -11.37
CA ARG A 89 7.25 -1.63 -12.30
C ARG A 89 6.66 -3.02 -12.04
N LYS A 90 5.34 -3.07 -11.83
CA LYS A 90 4.55 -4.24 -11.38
C LYS A 90 5.08 -5.54 -12.00
N LEU A 91 5.66 -6.39 -11.13
CA LEU A 91 6.10 -7.78 -11.36
C LEU A 91 7.03 -8.02 -12.57
#